data_AF-A0A316GYY1-F1
#
_entry.id   AF-A0A316GYY1-F1
#
_cell.length_a   1.000
_cell.length_b   1.000
_cell.length_c   1.000
_cell.angle_alpha   90.00
_cell.angle_beta   90.00
_cell.angle_gamma   90.00
#
_symmetry.space_group_name_H-M   'P 1'
#
loop_
_entity.id
_entity.type
_entity.pdbx_description
1 polymer ?
#
loop_
_entity_poly.entity_id
_entity_poly.type
_entity_poly.pdbx_seq_one_letter_code
_entity_poly.pdbx_strand_id
1 'polypeptide(L)' 'MSILIGILITFLVVVLVLWLVNRLPLDGRTKQIAQIIVIIIGILSLLKYLAIY' A
#
# COMPACT_ATOMS: atom_id res chain seq x y z
N MET A 1 3.30 -24.98 -8.97
CA MET A 1 2.39 -23.82 -9.06
C MET A 1 3.20 -22.59 -8.71
N SER A 2 3.62 -21.86 -9.73
CA SER A 2 4.89 -21.12 -9.73
C SER A 2 4.83 -19.85 -8.89
N ILE A 3 5.60 -19.83 -7.80
CA ILE A 3 5.82 -18.68 -6.90
C ILE A 3 6.13 -17.39 -7.69
N LEU A 4 6.85 -17.52 -8.82
CA LEU A 4 7.12 -16.46 -9.79
C LEU A 4 5.86 -15.77 -10.34
N ILE A 5 4.80 -16.52 -10.63
CA ILE A 5 3.53 -15.97 -11.14
C ILE A 5 2.82 -15.17 -10.06
N GLY A 6 2.85 -15.66 -8.81
CA GLY A 6 2.32 -14.92 -7.65
C GLY A 6 3.04 -13.58 -7.44
N ILE A 7 4.37 -13.60 -7.48
CA ILE A 7 5.19 -12.39 -7.38
C ILE A 7 4.89 -11.41 -8.52
N LEU A 8 4.76 -11.90 -9.76
CA LEU A 8 4.47 -11.09 -10.94
C LEU A 8 3.10 -10.40 -10.85
N ILE A 9 2.06 -11.13 -10.42
CA ILE A 9 0.71 -10.58 -10.26
C ILE A 9 0.68 -9.57 -9.11
N THR A 10 1.37 -9.86 -8.00
CA THR A 10 1.43 -8.96 -6.85
C THR A 10 2.14 -7.65 -7.22
N PHE A 11 3.23 -7.74 -7.97
CA PHE A 11 3.94 -6.58 -8.51
C PHE A 11 3.05 -5.74 -9.43
N LEU A 12 2.30 -6.39 -10.34
CA LEU A 12 1.39 -5.71 -11.26
C LEU A 12 0.28 -4.94 -10.51
N VAL A 13 -0.35 -5.56 -9.52
CA VAL A 13 -1.44 -4.95 -8.74
C VAL A 13 -0.92 -3.76 -7.94
N VAL A 14 0.25 -3.86 -7.31
CA VAL A 14 0.88 -2.77 -6.54
C VAL A 14 1.20 -1.58 -7.43
N VAL A 15 1.79 -1.82 -8.61
CA VAL A 15 2.10 -0.76 -9.58
C VAL A 15 0.82 -0.10 -10.08
N LEU A 16 -0.25 -0.86 -10.31
CA LEU A 16 -1.52 -0.33 -10.79
C LEU A 16 -2.18 0.60 -9.74
N VAL A 17 -2.16 0.20 -8.47
CA VAL A 17 -2.69 1.02 -7.37
C VAL A 17 -1.85 2.27 -7.17
N LEU A 18 -0.52 2.14 -7.14
CA LEU A 18 0.38 3.29 -7.03
C LEU A 18 0.23 4.26 -8.22
N TRP A 19 0.07 3.72 -9.43
CA TRP A 19 -0.14 4.52 -10.64
C TRP A 19 -1.47 5.27 -10.58
N LEU A 20 -2.55 4.63 -10.11
CA LEU A 20 -3.86 5.26 -9.95
C LEU A 20 -3.82 6.37 -8.89
N VAL A 21 -3.16 6.12 -7.75
CA VAL A 21 -2.98 7.09 -6.68
C VAL A 21 -2.11 8.27 -7.11
N ASN A 22 -1.05 8.02 -7.89
CA ASN A 22 -0.14 9.05 -8.38
C ASN A 22 -0.72 9.86 -9.55
N ARG A 23 -1.65 9.28 -10.33
CA ARG A 23 -2.39 10.01 -11.36
C ARG A 23 -3.53 10.84 -10.81
N LEU A 24 -4.04 10.53 -9.61
CA LEU A 24 -5.01 11.39 -8.98
C LEU A 24 -4.28 12.68 -8.55
N PRO A 25 -4.67 13.86 -9.06
CA PRO A 25 -4.18 15.13 -8.56
C PRO A 25 -4.78 15.33 -7.16
N LEU A 26 -4.18 14.66 -6.17
CA LEU A 26 -4.60 14.75 -4.80
C LEU A 26 -4.11 16.10 -4.26
N ASP A 27 -5.05 17.04 -4.15
CA ASP A 27 -4.89 18.31 -3.46
C ASP A 27 -4.12 18.14 -2.15
N GLY A 28 -3.42 19.19 -1.70
CA GLY A 28 -2.56 19.14 -0.50
C GLY A 28 -3.24 18.53 0.74
N ARG A 29 -4.57 18.69 0.87
CA ARG A 29 -5.38 18.05 1.91
C ARG A 29 -5.59 16.55 1.69
N THR A 30 -5.87 16.11 0.46
CA THR A 30 -6.08 14.69 0.15
C THR A 30 -4.79 13.89 0.23
N LYS A 31 -3.64 14.50 -0.12
CA LYS A 31 -2.31 13.92 0.12
C LYS A 31 -2.04 13.72 1.62
N GLN A 32 -2.47 14.67 2.44
CA GLN A 32 -2.33 14.61 3.90
C GLN A 32 -3.19 13.49 4.49
N ILE A 33 -4.45 13.35 4.02
CA ILE A 33 -5.33 12.24 4.41
C ILE A 33 -4.73 10.90 3.98
N ALA A 34 -4.19 10.79 2.77
CA ALA A 34 -3.52 9.59 2.29
C ALA A 34 -2.28 9.24 3.13
N GLN A 35 -1.45 10.22 3.50
CA GLN A 35 -0.31 10.01 4.41
C GLN A 35 -0.76 9.50 5.78
N ILE A 36 -1.83 10.08 6.34
CA ILE A 36 -2.39 9.64 7.62
C ILE A 36 -2.85 8.17 7.51
N ILE A 37 -3.56 7.81 6.45
CA ILE A 37 -4.02 6.43 6.21
C ILE A 37 -2.82 5.47 6.10
N VAL A 38 -1.78 5.83 5.34
CA VAL A 38 -0.56 5.02 5.18
C VAL A 38 0.17 4.84 6.52
N ILE A 39 0.27 5.89 7.33
CA ILE A 39 0.87 5.82 8.67
C ILE A 39 0.07 4.88 9.58
N ILE A 40 -1.26 4.97 9.58
CA ILE A 40 -2.14 4.08 10.36
C ILE A 40 -1.97 2.62 9.91
N ILE A 41 -1.94 2.35 8.60
CA ILE A 41 -1.70 1.01 8.07
C ILE A 41 -0.30 0.50 8.45
N GLY A 42 0.72 1.36 8.40
CA GLY A 42 2.07 1.03 8.82
C GLY A 42 2.12 0.63 10.30
N ILE A 43 1.46 1.39 11.17
CA ILE A 43 1.35 1.07 12.60
C ILE A 43 0.58 -0.22 12.80
N LEU A 44 -0.55 -0.43 12.13
CA LEU A 44 -1.33 -1.68 12.21
C LEU A 44 -0.52 -2.90 11.74
N SER A 45 0.28 -2.74 10.69
CA SER A 45 1.18 -3.79 10.20
C SER A 45 2.28 -4.11 11.21
N LEU A 46 2.87 -3.10 11.84
CA LEU A 46 3.86 -3.29 12.91
C LEU A 46 3.23 -3.92 14.15
N LEU A 47 2.02 -3.51 14.50
CA LEU A 47 1.24 -4.12 15.58
C LEU A 47 0.98 -5.60 15.33
N LYS A 48 0.61 -5.98 14.09
CA LYS A 48 0.50 -7.40 13.71
C LYS A 48 1.83 -8.13 13.86
N TYR A 49 2.95 -7.51 13.52
CA TYR A 49 4.27 -8.14 13.69
C TYR A 49 4.67 -8.32 15.16
N LEU A 50 4.30 -7.38 16.04
CA LEU A 50 4.60 -7.46 17.48
C LEU A 50 3.60 -8.33 18.27
N ALA A 51 2.35 -8.41 17.85
CA ALA A 51 1.30 -9.11 18.58
C ALA A 51 1.00 -10.54 18.08
N ILE A 52 1.64 -10.96 16.98
CA ILE A 52 1.35 -12.26 16.32
C ILE A 52 2.61 -13.16 16.28
N TYR A 53 3.64 -12.88 17.07
CA TYR A 53 4.68 -13.86 17.39
C TYR A 53 4.53 -14.36 18.83
#